data_AF-A0A0A1H9P9-F1
#
_entry.id   AF-A0A0A1H9P9-F1
#
_cell.length_a   1.000
_cell.length_b   1.000
_cell.length_c   1.000
_cell.angle_alpha   90.00
_cell.angle_beta   90.00
_cell.angle_gamma   90.00
#
_symmetry.space_group_name_H-M   'P 1'
#
loop_
_entity.id
_entity.type
_entity.pdbx_description
1 polymer ?
#
loop_
_entity_poly.entity_id
_entity_poly.type
_entity_poly.pdbx_seq_one_letter_code
_entity_poly.pdbx_strand_id
1 'polypeptide(L)'
;MDPLDRLNRWLDHWAPVPAAPDWSAHAFHWRKRRFLGAESGELVAVDRIARIEAGDLLGVDVQKAAILRNTEQFVRGLPANHVLLIWTPPLCQAKS
;
A
#
# COMPACT_ATOMS: atom_id res chain seq x y z
N MET A 1 27.73 12.14 -26.50
CA MET A 1 26.82 12.52 -25.40
C MET A 1 25.61 13.14 -26.04
N ASP A 2 24.45 12.52 -25.92
CA ASP A 2 23.21 12.93 -26.58
C ASP A 2 22.75 14.31 -26.06
N PRO A 3 22.28 15.26 -26.89
CA PRO A 3 21.70 16.52 -26.43
C PRO A 3 20.61 16.35 -25.36
N LEU A 4 19.81 15.29 -25.44
CA LEU A 4 18.80 14.95 -24.43
C LEU A 4 19.43 14.60 -23.07
N ASP A 5 20.53 13.83 -23.05
CA ASP A 5 21.26 13.53 -21.80
C ASP A 5 21.81 14.78 -21.13
N ARG A 6 22.26 15.76 -21.92
CA ARG A 6 22.78 17.02 -21.40
C ARG A 6 21.67 17.87 -20.79
N LEU A 7 20.50 17.92 -21.44
CA LEU A 7 19.32 18.61 -20.93
C LEU A 7 18.82 17.97 -19.63
N ASN A 8 18.69 16.64 -19.60
CA ASN A 8 18.25 15.92 -18.39
C ASN A 8 19.16 16.19 -17.21
N ARG A 9 20.49 16.13 -17.38
CA ARG A 9 21.41 16.45 -16.28
C ARG A 9 21.35 17.89 -15.80
N TRP A 10 21.09 18.85 -16.69
CA TRP A 10 20.88 20.23 -16.28
C TRP A 10 19.58 20.38 -15.48
N LEU A 11 18.50 19.68 -15.88
CA LEU A 11 17.24 19.67 -15.14
C LEU A 11 17.38 18.99 -13.77
N ASP A 12 18.09 17.85 -13.69
CA ASP A 12 18.35 17.13 -12.44
C ASP A 12 19.12 17.98 -11.43
N HIS A 13 20.04 18.84 -11.90
CA HIS A 13 20.79 19.75 -11.03
C HIS A 13 19.89 20.73 -10.27
N TRP A 14 18.81 21.20 -10.89
CA TRP A 14 17.84 22.11 -10.27
C TRP A 14 16.63 21.39 -9.67
N ALA A 15 16.54 20.07 -9.83
CA ALA A 15 15.46 19.30 -9.26
C ALA A 15 15.56 19.32 -7.73
N PRO A 16 14.43 19.50 -7.02
CA PRO A 16 14.43 19.43 -5.57
C PRO A 16 14.87 18.04 -5.12
N VAL A 17 15.92 17.97 -4.29
CA VAL A 17 16.38 16.73 -3.68
C VAL A 17 15.31 16.27 -2.68
N PRO A 18 14.78 15.04 -2.78
CA PRO A 18 13.84 14.52 -1.79
C PRO A 18 14.51 14.51 -0.41
N ALA A 19 13.83 15.07 0.59
CA ALA A 19 14.29 14.93 1.97
C ALA A 19 14.29 13.44 2.36
N ALA A 20 15.30 13.02 3.14
CA ALA A 20 15.30 11.67 3.68
C ALA A 20 14.07 11.49 4.59
N PRO A 21 13.33 10.37 4.47
CA PRO A 21 12.18 10.11 5.33
C PRO A 21 12.65 9.97 6.78
N ASP A 22 11.89 10.53 7.72
CA ASP A 22 12.05 10.23 9.14
C ASP A 22 11.47 8.84 9.42
N TRP A 23 12.34 7.86 9.61
CA TRP A 23 11.98 6.47 9.88
C TRP A 23 11.36 6.24 11.27
N SER A 24 11.24 7.26 12.12
CA SER A 24 10.55 7.18 13.40
C SER A 24 9.02 7.08 13.27
N ALA A 25 8.46 7.41 12.10
CA ALA A 25 7.03 7.32 11.85
C ALA A 25 6.55 5.86 11.65
N HIS A 26 5.32 5.60 12.10
CA HIS A 26 4.74 4.25 12.03
C HIS A 26 4.14 3.92 10.65
N ALA A 27 3.88 4.91 9.81
CA ALA A 27 3.30 4.73 8.49
C ALA A 27 3.70 5.88 7.55
N PHE A 28 3.78 5.58 6.24
CA PHE A 28 4.13 6.51 5.19
C PHE A 28 3.17 6.37 4.01
N HIS A 29 2.86 7.47 3.31
CA HIS A 29 2.29 7.41 1.97
C HIS A 29 3.31 7.80 0.91
N TRP A 30 3.17 7.23 -0.29
CA TRP A 30 3.96 7.62 -1.44
C TRP A 30 3.30 8.81 -2.14
N ARG A 31 3.98 9.95 -2.13
CA ARG A 31 3.51 11.15 -2.83
C ARG A 31 4.36 11.37 -4.07
N LYS A 32 3.74 11.32 -5.24
CA LYS A 32 4.39 11.68 -6.52
C LYS A 32 4.41 13.19 -6.68
N ARG A 33 5.54 13.72 -7.13
CA ARG A 33 5.72 15.14 -7.46
C ARG A 33 6.34 15.23 -8.86
N ARG A 34 5.71 16.05 -9.72
CA ARG A 34 6.20 16.31 -11.08
C ARG A 34 6.86 17.67 -11.12
N PHE A 35 8.08 17.74 -11.62
CA PHE A 35 8.85 18.99 -11.78
C PHE A 35 9.51 19.00 -13.16
N LEU A 36 9.21 20.03 -13.97
CA LEU A 36 9.78 20.22 -15.31
C LEU A 36 9.81 18.95 -16.19
N GLY A 37 8.76 18.13 -16.12
CA GLY A 37 8.65 16.89 -16.89
C GLY A 37 9.25 15.65 -16.22
N ALA A 38 10.09 15.81 -15.20
CA ALA A 38 10.60 14.71 -14.37
C ALA A 38 9.61 14.34 -13.27
N GLU A 39 9.48 13.03 -13.00
CA GLU A 39 8.71 12.51 -11.87
C GLU A 39 9.65 12.10 -10.74
N SER A 40 9.38 12.60 -9.55
CA SER A 40 10.02 12.18 -8.31
C SER A 40 8.93 11.73 -7.34
N GLY A 41 9.30 10.94 -6.33
CA GLY A 41 8.39 10.66 -5.25
C GLY A 41 9.06 10.73 -3.89
N GLU A 42 8.25 11.09 -2.91
CA GLU A 42 8.64 11.27 -1.52
C GLU A 42 7.78 10.38 -0.64
N LEU A 43 8.40 9.74 0.35
CA LEU A 43 7.70 9.09 1.45
C LEU A 43 7.36 10.17 2.47
N VAL A 44 6.07 10.43 2.67
CA VAL A 44 5.60 11.39 3.66
C VAL A 44 4.99 10.62 4.82
N ALA A 45 5.42 10.97 6.04
CA ALA A 45 4.88 10.37 7.26
C ALA A 45 3.37 10.65 7.38
N VAL A 46 2.63 9.67 7.89
CA VAL A 46 1.20 9.80 8.17
C VAL A 46 1.03 10.31 9.60
N ASP A 47 0.69 11.59 9.76
CA ASP A 47 0.55 12.22 11.09
C ASP A 47 -0.62 11.65 11.91
N ARG A 48 -1.69 11.21 11.23
CA ARG A 48 -2.91 10.68 11.86
C ARG A 48 -3.21 9.29 11.34
N ILE A 49 -2.81 8.30 12.14
CA ILE A 49 -3.18 6.91 11.92
C ILE A 49 -4.55 6.68 12.56
N ALA A 50 -5.54 6.32 11.75
CA ALA A 50 -6.82 5.85 12.26
C ALA A 50 -6.59 4.55 13.03
N ARG A 51 -6.80 4.58 14.35
CA ARG A 51 -6.77 3.37 15.17
C ARG A 51 -8.09 2.65 14.96
N ILE A 52 -8.04 1.54 14.24
CA ILE A 52 -9.16 0.60 14.09
C ILE A 52 -8.87 -0.52 15.08
N GLU A 53 -9.75 -0.74 16.05
CA GLU A 53 -9.59 -1.86 16.96
C GLU A 53 -9.89 -3.16 16.22
N ALA A 54 -9.26 -4.26 16.62
CA ALA A 54 -9.44 -5.55 15.94
C ALA A 54 -10.91 -6.03 15.95
N GLY A 55 -11.71 -5.57 16.92
CA GLY A 55 -13.15 -5.84 17.02
C GLY A 55 -14.02 -5.01 16.07
N ASP A 56 -13.50 -3.91 15.51
CA ASP A 56 -14.21 -3.04 14.56
C ASP A 56 -14.18 -3.58 13.13
N LEU A 57 -13.35 -4.60 12.89
CA LEU A 57 -13.23 -5.28 11.60
C LEU A 57 -14.46 -6.16 11.35
N LEU A 58 -15.53 -5.57 10.82
CA LEU A 58 -16.74 -6.29 10.41
C LEU A 58 -16.55 -6.92 9.01
N GLY A 59 -16.91 -8.21 8.87
CA GLY A 59 -16.87 -8.92 7.57
C GLY A 59 -15.56 -9.62 7.23
N VAL A 60 -14.60 -9.67 8.16
CA VAL A 60 -13.31 -10.37 7.96
C VAL A 60 -13.35 -11.86 8.32
N ASP A 61 -14.45 -12.36 8.87
CA ASP A 61 -14.54 -13.74 9.37
C ASP A 61 -14.38 -14.77 8.25
N VAL A 62 -14.96 -14.50 7.07
CA VAL A 62 -14.80 -15.34 5.88
C VAL A 62 -13.34 -15.39 5.42
N GLN A 63 -12.63 -14.26 5.51
CA GLN A 63 -11.23 -14.15 5.11
C GLN A 63 -10.32 -14.86 6.12
N LYS A 64 -10.60 -14.73 7.43
CA LYS A 64 -9.88 -15.46 8.51
C LYS A 64 -10.02 -16.97 8.31
N ALA A 65 -11.22 -17.47 8.02
CA ALA A 65 -11.46 -18.89 7.76
C ALA A 65 -10.73 -19.38 6.50
N ALA A 66 -10.65 -18.55 5.44
CA ALA A 66 -9.92 -18.87 4.22
C ALA A 66 -8.41 -18.95 4.46
N ILE A 67 -7.84 -18.03 5.26
CA ILE A 67 -6.43 -18.07 5.65
C ILE A 67 -6.12 -19.35 6.42
N LEU A 68 -6.93 -19.67 7.44
CA LEU A 68 -6.73 -20.87 8.26
C LEU A 68 -6.73 -22.15 7.41
N ARG A 69 -7.72 -22.30 6.51
CA ARG A 69 -7.82 -23.45 5.60
C ARG A 69 -6.61 -23.55 4.66
N ASN A 70 -6.15 -22.43 4.12
CA ASN A 70 -4.99 -22.42 3.21
C ASN A 70 -3.70 -22.75 3.95
N THR A 71 -3.53 -22.26 5.19
CA THR A 71 -2.40 -22.62 6.05
C THR A 71 -2.40 -24.11 6.38
N GLU A 72 -3.56 -24.69 6.69
CA GLU A 72 -3.70 -26.15 6.91
C GLU A 72 -3.34 -26.97 5.66
N GLN A 73 -3.79 -26.52 4.48
CA GLN A 73 -3.43 -27.15 3.21
C GLN A 73 -1.92 -27.06 2.95
N PHE A 74 -1.32 -25.89 3.15
CA PHE A 74 0.12 -25.68 2.96
C PHE A 74 0.96 -26.57 3.87
N VAL A 75 0.63 -26.65 5.17
CA VAL A 75 1.34 -27.53 6.13
C VAL A 75 1.23 -29.01 5.73
N ARG A 76 0.14 -29.40 5.08
CA ARG A 76 -0.08 -30.75 4.56
C ARG A 76 0.52 -30.99 3.17
N GLY A 77 1.22 -30.01 2.60
CA GLY A 77 1.82 -30.09 1.25
C GLY A 77 0.79 -30.03 0.12
N LEU A 78 -0.44 -29.57 0.41
CA LEU A 78 -1.52 -29.38 -0.55
C LEU A 78 -1.49 -27.94 -1.10
N PRO A 79 -1.99 -27.70 -2.32
CA PRO A 79 -1.99 -26.37 -2.91
C PRO A 79 -2.82 -25.40 -2.07
N ALA A 80 -2.21 -24.28 -1.68
CA ALA A 80 -2.85 -23.17 -1.00
C ALA A 80 -3.09 -22.01 -1.98
N ASN A 81 -4.32 -21.49 -2.03
CA ASN A 81 -4.68 -20.40 -2.94
C ASN A 81 -4.34 -19.02 -2.37
N HIS A 82 -4.21 -18.01 -3.22
CA HIS A 82 -4.04 -16.62 -2.79
C HIS A 82 -5.36 -16.08 -2.22
N VAL A 83 -5.36 -15.54 -1.01
CA VAL A 83 -6.55 -14.89 -0.42
C VAL A 83 -6.51 -13.41 -0.74
N LEU A 84 -7.48 -12.93 -1.52
CA LEU A 84 -7.71 -11.50 -1.72
C LEU A 84 -8.58 -10.98 -0.56
N LEU A 85 -8.08 -9.99 0.20
CA LEU A 85 -8.85 -9.33 1.25
C LEU A 85 -9.71 -8.24 0.61
N ILE A 86 -10.99 -8.55 0.38
CA ILE A 86 -11.97 -7.62 -0.19
C ILE A 86 -13.12 -7.45 0.82
N TRP A 87 -13.42 -6.22 1.21
CA TRP A 87 -14.61 -5.91 2.00
C TRP A 87 -15.84 -5.98 1.09
N THR A 88 -16.62 -7.05 1.20
CA THR A 88 -17.96 -7.12 0.60
C THR A 88 -18.95 -6.74 1.69
N PRO A 89 -19.69 -5.61 1.59
CA PRO A 89 -20.72 -5.28 2.57
C PRO A 89 -21.79 -6.39 2.59
N PRO A 90 -22.31 -6.77 3.77
CA PRO A 90 -23.38 -7.74 3.84
C PRO A 90 -24.61 -7.18 3.12
N LEU A 91 -25.06 -7.89 2.08
CA LEU A 91 -26.38 -7.66 1.49
C LEU A 91 -27.39 -7.75 2.63
N CYS A 92 -28.09 -6.63 2.86
CA CYS A 92 -29.16 -6.50 3.84
C CYS A 92 -30.21 -7.57 3.55
N GLN A 93 -30.15 -8.71 4.24
CA GLN A 93 -31.22 -9.70 4.21
C GLN A 93 -32.35 -9.16 5.08
N ALA A 94 -33.26 -8.42 4.45
CA ALA A 94 -34.58 -8.17 5.00
C ALA A 94 -35.28 -9.53 5.14
N LYS A 95 -35.37 -10.02 6.38
CA LYS A 95 -36.27 -11.12 6.73
C LYS A 95 -37.68 -10.53 6.86
N SER A 96 -38.58 -10.97 5.98
CA SER A 96 -40.03 -10.92 6.20
C SER A 96 -40.50 -12.18 6.92
#